data_AF-A0A8J0QUR3-F1
#
_entry.id   AF-A0A8J0QUR3-F1
#
_cell.length_a   1.000
_cell.length_b   1.000
_cell.length_c   1.000
_cell.angle_alpha   90.00
_cell.angle_beta   90.00
_cell.angle_gamma   90.00
#
_symmetry.space_group_name_H-M   'P 1'
#
loop_
_entity.id
_entity.type
_entity.pdbx_description
1 polymer ?
#
loop_
_entity_poly.entity_id
_entity_poly.type
_entity_poly.pdbx_seq_one_letter_code
_entity_poly.pdbx_strand_id
1 'polypeptide(L)'
;MAAMRSFTFLTLMLVAREWQTGDGQGTSTKPNECLAGIPGIPGTPGTNGQHGPQGRDGKDGHPGPKGDPGEAGEKGPPGLPGKAGPQGIVGFPGPPGLPGLPGSAGSVPSIKNRLFAFHVRLDTKYPPANIPVQFKKVIYNEQNVYNTETGKLTAPADGVYFFTYQITVFSNSVHLSLKRNGEDVQFMLHEYGSSTQQASGSAILKLSKGDEVWLQVVGNKNGLYSDSDDDSTFSGFLIHG
;
A
#
# COMPACT_ATOMS: atom_id res chain seq x y z
N MET A 1 -44.55 37.27 -24.05
CA MET A 1 -44.17 38.05 -22.86
C MET A 1 -43.30 37.17 -21.99
N ALA A 2 -42.13 37.70 -21.60
CA ALA A 2 -41.12 37.11 -20.70
C ALA A 2 -41.75 36.66 -19.36
N ALA A 3 -41.22 35.68 -18.61
CA ALA A 3 -39.90 35.77 -17.99
C ALA A 3 -39.27 34.41 -17.61
N MET A 4 -37.97 34.37 -17.86
CA MET A 4 -36.93 33.46 -17.37
C MET A 4 -36.60 33.72 -15.90
N ARG A 5 -36.23 32.68 -15.13
CA ARG A 5 -35.41 32.62 -13.87
C ARG A 5 -35.74 31.30 -13.16
N SER A 6 -34.85 30.49 -12.58
CA SER A 6 -33.42 30.58 -12.28
C SER A 6 -32.97 29.17 -11.86
N PHE A 7 -31.82 28.71 -12.36
CA PHE A 7 -31.10 27.51 -11.90
C PHE A 7 -30.21 27.90 -10.71
N THR A 8 -30.33 27.25 -9.54
CA THR A 8 -29.31 27.16 -8.46
C THR A 8 -29.93 26.54 -7.19
N PHE A 9 -29.33 25.72 -6.31
CA PHE A 9 -28.04 25.00 -6.19
C PHE A 9 -28.23 23.97 -5.05
N LEU A 10 -27.61 22.78 -5.16
CA LEU A 10 -27.49 21.79 -4.08
C LEU A 10 -26.39 22.28 -3.12
N THR A 11 -26.73 22.60 -1.87
CA THR A 11 -25.75 23.06 -0.86
C THR A 11 -25.24 21.88 -0.05
N LEU A 12 -24.08 21.35 -0.42
CA LEU A 12 -23.26 20.47 0.42
C LEU A 12 -22.49 21.36 1.42
N MET A 13 -22.92 21.42 2.68
CA MET A 13 -22.14 22.07 3.74
C MET A 13 -21.05 21.13 4.25
N LEU A 14 -19.86 21.23 3.65
CA LEU A 14 -18.61 20.80 4.25
C LEU A 14 -18.00 22.01 4.98
N VAL A 15 -18.01 21.98 6.31
CA VAL A 15 -17.26 22.98 7.10
C VAL A 15 -15.79 22.57 7.08
N ALA A 16 -15.02 23.19 6.21
CA ALA A 16 -13.57 23.22 6.27
C ALA A 16 -13.13 24.67 6.48
N ARG A 17 -12.35 24.91 7.54
CA ARG A 17 -11.79 26.21 7.91
C ARG A 17 -10.91 26.77 6.80
N GLU A 18 -11.05 28.07 6.55
CA GLU A 18 -10.25 28.89 5.65
C GLU A 18 -8.76 28.91 6.05
N TRP A 19 -7.89 28.75 5.04
CA TRP A 19 -6.61 29.44 4.95
C TRP A 19 -6.50 30.03 3.53
N GLN A 20 -5.96 31.25 3.48
CA GLN A 20 -6.02 32.19 2.37
C GLN A 20 -5.35 31.75 1.06
N THR A 21 -5.91 32.32 0.01
CA THR A 21 -5.52 32.37 -1.40
C THR A 21 -4.05 32.73 -1.67
N GLY A 22 -3.45 32.00 -2.61
CA GLY A 22 -2.34 32.45 -3.45
C GLY A 22 -2.58 31.96 -4.88
N ASP A 23 -2.65 32.92 -5.81
CA ASP A 23 -2.93 32.73 -7.24
C ASP A 23 -1.86 31.90 -7.98
N GLY A 24 -2.29 31.17 -9.03
CA GLY A 24 -1.42 30.51 -9.99
C GLY A 24 -2.18 29.80 -11.09
N GLN A 25 -2.29 30.45 -12.26
CA GLN A 25 -2.80 29.89 -13.52
C GLN A 25 -1.91 28.77 -14.08
N GLY A 26 -2.49 27.80 -14.81
CA GLY A 26 -1.76 27.07 -15.85
C GLY A 26 -2.24 25.65 -16.21
N THR A 27 -3.06 25.56 -17.27
CA THR A 27 -3.07 24.53 -18.37
C THR A 27 -3.08 23.03 -18.02
N SER A 28 -4.15 22.27 -18.35
CA SER A 28 -4.37 21.54 -19.62
C SER A 28 -3.87 20.07 -19.65
N THR A 29 -4.68 19.22 -20.31
CA THR A 29 -4.46 17.84 -20.81
C THR A 29 -4.59 16.61 -19.89
N LYS A 30 -5.78 15.98 -19.95
CA LYS A 30 -6.09 14.58 -20.40
C LYS A 30 -5.44 13.33 -19.74
N PRO A 31 -6.05 12.12 -19.91
CA PRO A 31 -6.28 11.14 -18.84
C PRO A 31 -5.36 9.89 -18.85
N ASN A 32 -5.51 9.08 -17.80
CA ASN A 32 -5.04 7.69 -17.63
C ASN A 32 -3.54 7.49 -17.46
N GLU A 33 -3.10 7.38 -16.21
CA GLU A 33 -1.89 6.65 -15.86
C GLU A 33 -2.24 5.47 -14.96
N CYS A 34 -2.02 4.26 -15.49
CA CYS A 34 -1.91 3.06 -14.68
C CYS A 34 -0.73 3.26 -13.72
N LEU A 35 -0.96 3.10 -12.42
CA LEU A 35 0.10 3.06 -11.41
C LEU A 35 1.06 1.91 -11.73
N ALA A 36 2.15 2.21 -12.42
CA ALA A 36 3.27 1.31 -12.61
C ALA A 36 3.87 0.98 -11.23
N GLY A 37 4.10 -0.31 -10.98
CA GLY A 37 4.67 -0.78 -9.73
C GLY A 37 5.99 -0.08 -9.40
N ILE A 38 6.15 0.30 -8.13
CA ILE A 38 7.37 0.96 -7.62
C ILE A 38 8.56 0.03 -7.90
N PRO A 39 9.61 0.49 -8.61
CA PRO A 39 10.81 -0.32 -8.83
C PRO A 39 11.45 -0.74 -7.51
N GLY A 40 11.95 -1.97 -7.45
CA GLY A 40 12.67 -2.48 -6.29
C GLY A 40 13.91 -1.63 -5.97
N ILE A 41 14.27 -1.55 -4.69
CA ILE A 41 15.45 -0.83 -4.22
C ILE A 41 16.71 -1.47 -4.84
N PRO A 42 17.64 -0.70 -5.43
CA PRO A 42 18.89 -1.24 -5.97
C PRO A 42 19.68 -2.01 -4.91
N GLY A 43 20.28 -3.14 -5.30
CA GLY A 43 21.13 -3.94 -4.41
C GLY A 43 22.36 -3.16 -3.92
N THR A 44 22.89 -3.55 -2.75
CA THR A 44 24.10 -2.93 -2.20
C THR A 44 25.34 -3.27 -3.05
N PRO A 45 26.32 -2.35 -3.17
CA PRO A 45 27.57 -2.62 -3.87
C PRO A 45 28.30 -3.85 -3.31
N GLY A 46 28.94 -4.64 -4.17
CA GLY A 46 29.75 -5.78 -3.76
C GLY A 46 30.97 -5.38 -2.91
N THR A 47 31.49 -6.32 -2.14
CA THR A 47 32.70 -6.11 -1.32
C THR A 47 33.97 -6.06 -2.16
N ASN A 48 34.96 -5.27 -1.73
CA ASN A 48 36.26 -5.19 -2.39
C ASN A 48 37.00 -6.55 -2.33
N GLY A 49 37.67 -6.91 -3.42
CA GLY A 49 38.51 -8.12 -3.47
C GLY A 49 39.71 -8.07 -2.52
N GLN A 50 40.17 -9.23 -2.06
CA GLN A 50 41.34 -9.35 -1.19
C GLN A 50 42.64 -9.04 -1.96
N HIS A 51 43.66 -8.53 -1.24
CA HIS A 51 44.99 -8.29 -1.81
C HIS A 51 45.63 -9.60 -2.31
N GLY A 52 46.31 -9.52 -3.47
CA GLY A 52 47.04 -10.66 -4.01
C GLY A 52 48.21 -11.09 -3.11
N PRO A 53 48.66 -12.35 -3.21
CA PRO A 53 49.81 -12.84 -2.44
C PRO A 53 51.10 -12.13 -2.85
N GLN A 54 52.03 -11.97 -1.89
CA GLN A 54 53.36 -11.41 -2.13
C GLN A 54 54.14 -12.26 -3.15
N GLY A 55 54.88 -11.59 -4.05
CA GLY A 55 55.73 -12.27 -5.04
C GLY A 55 56.81 -13.13 -4.38
N ARG A 56 57.26 -14.18 -5.08
CA ARG A 56 58.36 -15.06 -4.60
C ARG A 56 59.70 -14.33 -4.70
N ASP A 57 60.56 -14.52 -3.70
CA ASP A 57 61.93 -13.99 -3.70
C ASP A 57 62.77 -14.58 -4.84
N GLY A 58 63.69 -13.79 -5.39
CA GLY A 58 64.66 -14.24 -6.39
C GLY A 58 65.66 -15.22 -5.78
N LYS A 59 66.15 -16.19 -6.57
CA LYS A 59 67.17 -17.16 -6.12
C LYS A 59 68.55 -16.49 -6.06
N ASP A 60 69.31 -16.77 -5.00
CA ASP A 60 70.70 -16.32 -4.85
C ASP A 60 71.62 -16.89 -5.95
N GLY A 61 72.61 -16.10 -6.39
CA GLY A 61 73.63 -16.53 -7.33
C GLY A 61 74.62 -17.53 -6.71
N HIS A 62 75.05 -18.54 -7.47
CA HIS A 62 75.97 -19.56 -7.00
C HIS A 62 77.36 -18.99 -6.64
N PRO A 63 78.04 -19.51 -5.59
CA PRO A 63 79.42 -19.13 -5.28
C PRO A 63 80.38 -19.48 -6.42
N GLY A 64 81.31 -18.57 -6.72
CA GLY A 64 82.40 -18.86 -7.66
C GLY A 64 83.36 -19.92 -7.11
N PRO A 65 84.00 -20.73 -7.98
CA PRO A 65 84.94 -21.77 -7.54
C PRO A 65 86.15 -21.18 -6.81
N LYS A 66 86.63 -21.89 -5.78
CA LYS A 66 87.81 -21.52 -5.00
C LYS A 66 89.08 -21.71 -5.84
N GLY A 67 89.90 -20.66 -5.95
CA GLY A 67 91.23 -20.76 -6.58
C GLY A 67 92.25 -21.44 -5.67
N ASP A 68 93.19 -22.16 -6.29
CA ASP A 68 94.29 -22.87 -5.61
C ASP A 68 95.32 -21.91 -4.99
N PRO A 69 96.05 -22.32 -3.92
CA PRO A 69 96.97 -21.42 -3.20
C PRO A 69 98.28 -21.19 -3.94
N GLY A 70 98.73 -19.92 -4.01
CA GLY A 70 100.06 -19.52 -4.48
C GLY A 70 100.79 -18.63 -3.46
N GLU A 71 102.12 -18.75 -3.40
CA GLU A 71 103.03 -18.08 -2.44
C GLU A 71 103.24 -16.57 -2.66
N ALA A 72 103.85 -15.93 -1.66
CA ALA A 72 103.74 -14.53 -1.27
C ALA A 72 104.24 -13.45 -2.24
N GLY A 73 103.47 -12.34 -2.31
CA GLY A 73 103.86 -11.00 -2.74
C GLY A 73 102.94 -9.96 -2.09
N GLU A 74 103.40 -8.72 -1.88
CA GLU A 74 102.59 -7.65 -1.27
C GLU A 74 101.28 -7.44 -2.03
N LYS A 75 100.14 -7.55 -1.32
CA LYS A 75 98.82 -7.50 -1.93
C LYS A 75 98.38 -6.05 -2.12
N GLY A 76 98.10 -5.67 -3.37
CA GLY A 76 97.48 -4.38 -3.72
C GLY A 76 96.12 -4.18 -3.03
N PRO A 77 95.62 -2.93 -2.94
CA PRO A 77 94.39 -2.61 -2.24
C PRO A 77 93.19 -3.42 -2.78
N PRO A 78 92.21 -3.78 -1.94
CA PRO A 78 91.05 -4.56 -2.36
C PRO A 78 90.32 -3.89 -3.54
N GLY A 79 89.92 -4.70 -4.54
CA GLY A 79 89.08 -4.23 -5.64
C GLY A 79 87.73 -3.71 -5.12
N LEU A 80 87.21 -2.67 -5.79
CA LEU A 80 85.92 -2.06 -5.45
C LEU A 80 84.79 -3.11 -5.48
N PRO A 81 83.80 -3.03 -4.56
CA PRO A 81 82.64 -3.92 -4.57
C PRO A 81 81.90 -3.89 -5.91
N GLY A 82 81.40 -5.05 -6.35
CA GLY A 82 80.58 -5.17 -7.54
C GLY A 82 79.29 -4.35 -7.42
N LYS A 83 78.83 -3.78 -8.55
CA LYS A 83 77.57 -3.02 -8.60
C LYS A 83 76.39 -3.92 -8.21
N ALA A 84 75.44 -3.36 -7.46
CA ALA A 84 74.20 -4.05 -7.08
C ALA A 84 73.43 -4.52 -8.33
N GLY A 85 72.84 -5.71 -8.26
CA GLY A 85 72.00 -6.25 -9.33
C GLY A 85 70.73 -5.42 -9.56
N PRO A 86 70.13 -5.48 -10.76
CA PRO A 86 68.91 -4.75 -11.05
C PRO A 86 67.74 -5.23 -10.18
N GLN A 87 66.83 -4.31 -9.86
CA GLN A 87 65.64 -4.59 -9.06
C GLN A 87 64.69 -5.54 -9.81
N GLY A 88 64.10 -6.49 -9.09
CA GLY A 88 63.12 -7.44 -9.65
C GLY A 88 61.85 -6.75 -10.17
N ILE A 89 61.23 -7.36 -11.17
CA ILE A 89 59.96 -6.90 -11.77
C ILE A 89 58.78 -7.04 -10.79
N VAL A 90 57.89 -6.05 -10.82
CA VAL A 90 56.66 -6.02 -10.00
C VAL A 90 55.67 -7.11 -10.46
N GLY A 91 55.02 -7.77 -9.50
CA GLY A 91 54.02 -8.82 -9.77
C GLY A 91 52.74 -8.30 -10.43
N PHE A 92 52.02 -9.18 -11.12
CA PHE A 92 50.77 -8.83 -11.81
C PHE A 92 49.60 -8.53 -10.84
N PRO A 93 48.62 -7.70 -11.24
CA PRO A 93 47.39 -7.48 -10.48
C PRO A 93 46.58 -8.77 -10.25
N GLY A 94 45.89 -8.86 -9.10
CA GLY A 94 44.98 -9.96 -8.80
C GLY A 94 43.72 -9.97 -9.68
N PRO A 95 43.02 -11.12 -9.78
CA PRO A 95 41.80 -11.22 -10.58
C PRO A 95 40.62 -10.42 -9.97
N PRO A 96 39.61 -10.05 -10.78
CA PRO A 96 38.37 -9.44 -10.29
C PRO A 96 37.64 -10.31 -9.26
N GLY A 97 36.95 -9.68 -8.30
CA GLY A 97 36.10 -10.36 -7.32
C GLY A 97 34.90 -11.07 -7.96
N LEU A 98 34.34 -12.04 -7.24
CA LEU A 98 33.14 -12.75 -7.68
C LEU A 98 31.90 -11.83 -7.65
N PRO A 99 30.92 -12.02 -8.55
CA PRO A 99 29.62 -11.35 -8.46
C PRO A 99 28.94 -11.60 -7.11
N GLY A 100 28.24 -10.58 -6.59
CA GLY A 100 27.42 -10.73 -5.40
C GLY A 100 26.28 -11.73 -5.61
N LEU A 101 25.84 -12.35 -4.51
CA LEU A 101 24.68 -13.25 -4.55
C LEU A 101 23.41 -12.47 -4.97
N PRO A 102 22.47 -13.10 -5.69
CA PRO A 102 21.16 -12.53 -5.94
C PRO A 102 20.48 -12.10 -4.62
N GLY A 103 19.87 -10.91 -4.62
CA GLY A 103 19.06 -10.46 -3.49
C GLY A 103 17.93 -11.44 -3.19
N SER A 104 17.56 -11.57 -1.91
CA SER A 104 16.38 -12.35 -1.52
C SER A 104 15.14 -11.81 -2.23
N ALA A 105 14.26 -12.71 -2.68
CA ALA A 105 12.95 -12.31 -3.20
C ALA A 105 12.23 -11.48 -2.13
N GLY A 106 11.77 -10.29 -2.52
CA GLY A 106 10.98 -9.44 -1.63
C GLY A 106 9.74 -10.21 -1.17
N SER A 107 9.60 -10.43 0.14
CA SER A 107 8.34 -10.91 0.68
C SER A 107 7.33 -9.78 0.53
N VAL A 108 6.39 -9.91 -0.41
CA VAL A 108 5.12 -9.20 -0.26
C VAL A 108 4.60 -9.60 1.11
N PRO A 109 4.31 -8.67 2.05
CA PRO A 109 3.68 -9.06 3.29
C PRO A 109 2.47 -9.88 2.89
N SER A 110 2.42 -11.13 3.35
CA SER A 110 1.22 -11.92 3.19
C SER A 110 0.14 -11.12 3.90
N ILE A 111 -0.78 -10.45 3.18
CA ILE A 111 -2.01 -9.88 3.76
C ILE A 111 -2.95 -11.04 4.12
N LYS A 112 -2.40 -12.09 4.74
CA LYS A 112 -3.16 -13.14 5.38
C LYS A 112 -3.33 -12.67 6.82
N ASN A 113 -4.56 -12.20 7.12
CA ASN A 113 -5.23 -12.21 8.43
C ASN A 113 -5.85 -10.89 8.92
N ARG A 114 -5.98 -9.82 8.12
CA ARG A 114 -6.71 -8.61 8.55
C ARG A 114 -7.60 -7.93 7.50
N LEU A 115 -8.08 -8.67 6.51
CA LEU A 115 -9.11 -8.17 5.60
C LEU A 115 -10.48 -8.48 6.22
N PHE A 116 -10.97 -7.64 7.12
CA PHE A 116 -12.36 -7.76 7.59
C PHE A 116 -13.25 -6.97 6.64
N ALA A 117 -14.10 -7.66 5.89
CA ALA A 117 -15.01 -7.00 4.96
C ALA A 117 -16.33 -7.76 4.80
N PHE A 118 -17.37 -7.04 4.42
CA PHE A 118 -18.63 -7.61 3.98
C PHE A 118 -19.23 -6.77 2.84
N HIS A 119 -20.01 -7.42 1.99
CA HIS A 119 -20.84 -6.82 0.95
C HIS A 119 -22.11 -7.65 0.85
N VAL A 120 -23.25 -7.01 1.11
CA VAL A 120 -24.56 -7.67 1.21
C VAL A 120 -25.60 -6.90 0.43
N ARG A 121 -26.58 -7.63 -0.08
CA ARG A 121 -27.70 -7.13 -0.87
C ARG A 121 -29.03 -7.45 -0.18
N LEU A 122 -29.97 -6.53 -0.33
CA LEU A 122 -31.34 -6.68 0.13
C LEU A 122 -32.10 -7.62 -0.80
N ASP A 123 -32.95 -8.48 -0.27
CA ASP A 123 -33.73 -9.46 -1.02
C ASP A 123 -35.25 -9.24 -0.91
N THR A 124 -35.66 -8.13 -0.28
CA THR A 124 -37.05 -7.78 -0.03
C THR A 124 -37.33 -6.33 -0.40
N LYS A 125 -38.61 -6.04 -0.67
CA LYS A 125 -39.13 -4.70 -0.87
C LYS A 125 -39.61 -4.16 0.48
N TYR A 126 -39.25 -2.92 0.82
CA TYR A 126 -39.74 -2.23 2.01
C TYR A 126 -39.51 -3.02 3.31
N PRO A 127 -38.24 -3.33 3.67
CA PRO A 127 -37.94 -4.05 4.90
C PRO A 127 -38.50 -3.30 6.12
N PRO A 128 -38.79 -3.99 7.23
CA PRO A 128 -39.44 -3.36 8.38
C PRO A 128 -38.68 -2.12 8.87
N ALA A 129 -39.40 -1.03 9.11
CA ALA A 129 -38.81 0.22 9.57
C ALA A 129 -38.52 0.19 11.07
N ASN A 130 -37.63 1.07 11.52
CA ASN A 130 -37.24 1.28 12.91
C ASN A 130 -36.53 0.09 13.59
N ILE A 131 -36.15 -0.91 12.82
CA ILE A 131 -35.26 -2.00 13.22
C ILE A 131 -34.09 -2.09 12.23
N PRO A 132 -32.99 -2.79 12.56
CA PRO A 132 -31.91 -3.01 11.62
C PRO A 132 -32.40 -3.67 10.32
N VAL A 133 -31.97 -3.12 9.18
CA VAL A 133 -32.26 -3.70 7.88
C VAL A 133 -31.46 -4.98 7.70
N GLN A 134 -32.16 -6.09 7.47
CA GLN A 134 -31.56 -7.40 7.24
C GLN A 134 -31.25 -7.58 5.74
N PHE A 135 -29.98 -7.42 5.35
CA PHE A 135 -29.51 -7.71 4.00
C PHE A 135 -29.14 -9.19 3.91
N LYS A 136 -30.03 -10.03 3.38
CA LYS A 136 -29.88 -11.49 3.46
C LYS A 136 -29.07 -12.11 2.32
N LYS A 137 -28.90 -11.42 1.19
CA LYS A 137 -28.09 -11.91 0.08
C LYS A 137 -26.62 -11.54 0.30
N VAL A 138 -25.80 -12.53 0.61
CA VAL A 138 -24.36 -12.35 0.80
C VAL A 138 -23.64 -12.38 -0.54
N ILE A 139 -22.89 -11.33 -0.84
CA ILE A 139 -21.96 -11.27 -1.98
C ILE A 139 -20.53 -11.52 -1.47
N TYR A 140 -20.17 -10.92 -0.33
CA TYR A 140 -18.92 -11.18 0.38
C TYR A 140 -19.14 -11.12 1.89
N ASN A 141 -18.66 -12.12 2.63
CA ASN A 141 -18.66 -12.11 4.11
C ASN A 141 -17.76 -13.24 4.66
N GLU A 142 -16.57 -13.45 4.06
CA GLU A 142 -15.74 -14.62 4.40
C GLU A 142 -15.33 -14.68 5.88
N GLN A 143 -15.18 -13.52 6.53
CA GLN A 143 -14.82 -13.44 7.95
C GLN A 143 -16.04 -13.52 8.89
N ASN A 144 -17.25 -13.64 8.36
CA ASN A 144 -18.51 -13.68 9.11
C ASN A 144 -18.67 -12.49 10.08
N VAL A 145 -18.23 -11.29 9.64
CA VAL A 145 -18.32 -10.06 10.43
C VAL A 145 -19.71 -9.44 10.37
N TYR A 146 -20.48 -9.75 9.33
CA TYR A 146 -21.88 -9.36 9.18
C TYR A 146 -22.82 -10.53 9.49
N ASN A 147 -23.87 -10.28 10.27
CA ASN A 147 -24.90 -11.25 10.59
C ASN A 147 -26.20 -10.90 9.84
N THR A 148 -26.63 -11.80 8.94
CA THR A 148 -27.81 -11.62 8.08
C THR A 148 -29.13 -11.70 8.83
N GLU A 149 -29.18 -12.38 9.97
CA GLU A 149 -30.39 -12.49 10.80
C GLU A 149 -30.61 -11.22 11.62
N THR A 150 -29.55 -10.56 12.06
CA THR A 150 -29.66 -9.31 12.84
C THR A 150 -29.55 -8.06 11.98
N GLY A 151 -28.97 -8.16 10.78
CA GLY A 151 -28.73 -7.02 9.90
C GLY A 151 -27.51 -6.18 10.27
N LYS A 152 -26.64 -6.68 11.17
CA LYS A 152 -25.56 -5.90 11.79
C LYS A 152 -24.18 -6.45 11.45
N LEU A 153 -23.20 -5.56 11.33
CA LEU A 153 -21.79 -5.88 11.47
C LEU A 153 -21.39 -5.81 12.95
N THR A 154 -20.57 -6.75 13.41
CA THR A 154 -19.83 -6.66 14.68
C THR A 154 -18.34 -6.47 14.38
N ALA A 155 -17.75 -5.38 14.86
CA ALA A 155 -16.35 -5.06 14.63
C ALA A 155 -15.43 -6.15 15.23
N PRO A 156 -14.65 -6.88 14.43
CA PRO A 156 -13.82 -7.98 14.92
C PRO A 156 -12.53 -7.50 15.60
N ALA A 157 -12.10 -6.27 15.32
CA ALA A 157 -10.91 -5.65 15.87
C ALA A 157 -11.07 -4.13 15.99
N ASP A 158 -10.23 -3.52 16.82
CA ASP A 158 -10.11 -2.06 16.86
C ASP A 158 -9.59 -1.55 15.51
N GLY A 159 -10.11 -0.42 15.05
CA GLY A 159 -9.62 0.16 13.80
C GLY A 159 -10.51 1.23 13.19
N VAL A 160 -10.12 1.64 11.99
CA VAL A 160 -10.85 2.57 11.14
C VAL A 160 -11.51 1.78 10.02
N TYR A 161 -12.83 1.87 9.93
CA TYR A 161 -13.66 1.14 9.00
C TYR A 161 -14.31 2.09 8.01
N PHE A 162 -14.40 1.68 6.76
CA PHE A 162 -15.21 2.35 5.74
C PHE A 162 -16.52 1.62 5.58
N PHE A 163 -17.62 2.35 5.50
CA PHE A 163 -18.95 1.84 5.20
C PHE A 163 -19.53 2.60 4.01
N THR A 164 -20.24 1.89 3.14
CA THR A 164 -20.99 2.50 2.04
C THR A 164 -22.25 1.71 1.74
N TYR A 165 -23.26 2.42 1.26
CA TYR A 165 -24.51 1.84 0.79
C TYR A 165 -24.98 2.50 -0.49
N GLN A 166 -25.61 1.71 -1.33
CA GLN A 166 -26.27 2.13 -2.56
C GLN A 166 -27.70 1.59 -2.51
N ILE A 167 -28.67 2.47 -2.66
CA ILE A 167 -30.05 2.23 -2.29
C ILE A 167 -30.94 2.61 -3.45
N THR A 168 -31.73 1.63 -3.90
CA THR A 168 -32.87 1.89 -4.77
C THR A 168 -34.01 2.46 -3.95
N VAL A 169 -34.54 3.60 -4.39
CA VAL A 169 -35.66 4.32 -3.79
C VAL A 169 -36.88 4.22 -4.71
N PHE A 170 -37.97 3.63 -4.22
CA PHE A 170 -39.17 3.42 -5.02
C PHE A 170 -40.46 3.59 -4.20
N SER A 171 -41.50 4.15 -4.83
CA SER A 171 -42.87 4.33 -4.31
C SER A 171 -43.06 5.16 -3.01
N ASN A 172 -41.99 5.49 -2.29
CA ASN A 172 -42.01 6.31 -1.09
C ASN A 172 -40.63 6.94 -0.87
N SER A 173 -40.56 8.07 -0.17
CA SER A 173 -39.29 8.66 0.26
C SER A 173 -38.57 7.72 1.23
N VAL A 174 -37.24 7.78 1.27
CA VAL A 174 -36.44 6.98 2.20
C VAL A 174 -35.71 7.89 3.19
N HIS A 175 -35.80 7.56 4.48
CA HIS A 175 -34.98 8.13 5.53
C HIS A 175 -34.19 7.00 6.20
N LEU A 176 -32.90 6.93 5.92
CA LEU A 176 -31.98 5.92 6.46
C LEU A 176 -31.04 6.55 7.48
N SER A 177 -30.72 5.78 8.50
CA SER A 177 -29.65 6.07 9.45
C SER A 177 -28.63 4.94 9.43
N LEU A 178 -27.36 5.32 9.32
CA LEU A 178 -26.23 4.49 9.71
C LEU A 178 -26.05 4.62 11.23
N LYS A 179 -26.22 3.53 11.95
CA LYS A 179 -26.13 3.48 13.40
C LYS A 179 -24.86 2.77 13.86
N ARG A 180 -24.32 3.22 15.00
CA ARG A 180 -23.26 2.55 15.76
C ARG A 180 -23.72 2.38 17.21
N ASN A 181 -23.77 1.15 17.71
CA ASN A 181 -24.18 0.85 19.09
C ASN A 181 -25.52 1.51 19.51
N GLY A 182 -26.43 1.73 18.57
CA GLY A 182 -27.74 2.35 18.78
C GLY A 182 -27.80 3.85 18.50
N GLU A 183 -26.65 4.53 18.52
CA GLU A 183 -26.53 5.95 18.20
C GLU A 183 -26.56 6.17 16.69
N ASP A 184 -27.23 7.24 16.25
CA ASP A 184 -27.21 7.68 14.87
C ASP A 184 -25.88 8.35 14.53
N VAL A 185 -25.24 7.91 13.45
CA VAL A 185 -23.94 8.42 13.01
C VAL A 185 -24.07 9.27 11.76
N GLN A 186 -24.88 8.82 10.81
CA GLN A 186 -25.14 9.55 9.56
C GLN A 186 -26.57 9.28 9.13
N PHE A 187 -27.26 10.34 8.69
CA PHE A 187 -28.58 10.24 8.09
C PHE A 187 -28.49 10.44 6.58
N MET A 188 -29.36 9.75 5.85
CA MET A 188 -29.65 10.00 4.44
C MET A 188 -31.16 10.12 4.29
N LEU A 189 -31.60 11.29 3.84
CA LEU A 189 -32.99 11.52 3.43
C LEU A 189 -33.01 11.72 1.91
N HIS A 190 -33.83 10.94 1.22
CA HIS A 190 -34.06 11.09 -0.21
C HIS A 190 -35.56 11.09 -0.47
N GLU A 191 -36.06 12.18 -1.06
CA GLU A 191 -37.47 12.33 -1.41
C GLU A 191 -37.77 11.60 -2.72
N TYR A 192 -38.80 10.77 -2.71
CA TYR A 192 -39.23 10.05 -3.90
C TYR A 192 -40.07 10.94 -4.81
N GLY A 193 -39.73 10.95 -6.09
CA GLY A 193 -40.46 11.64 -7.15
C GLY A 193 -41.49 10.74 -7.81
N SER A 194 -41.39 10.59 -9.13
CA SER A 194 -42.34 9.83 -9.96
C SER A 194 -41.79 8.53 -10.54
N SER A 195 -40.50 8.28 -10.40
CA SER A 195 -39.81 7.09 -10.94
C SER A 195 -38.80 6.55 -9.94
N THR A 196 -38.35 5.31 -10.15
CA THR A 196 -37.23 4.72 -9.40
C THR A 196 -36.02 5.65 -9.40
N GLN A 197 -35.41 5.82 -8.23
CA GLN A 197 -34.26 6.69 -8.01
C GLN A 197 -33.17 5.93 -7.24
N GLN A 198 -31.95 6.47 -7.25
CA GLN A 198 -30.82 5.94 -6.51
C GLN A 198 -30.37 6.95 -5.46
N ALA A 199 -30.09 6.45 -4.26
CA ALA A 199 -29.47 7.20 -3.19
C ALA A 199 -28.26 6.41 -2.68
N SER A 200 -27.20 7.10 -2.29
CA SER A 200 -26.02 6.46 -1.72
C SER A 200 -25.47 7.27 -0.58
N GLY A 201 -24.66 6.63 0.24
CA GLY A 201 -23.93 7.28 1.31
C GLY A 201 -22.72 6.46 1.71
N SER A 202 -21.83 7.11 2.44
CA SER A 202 -20.64 6.49 2.99
C SER A 202 -20.18 7.20 4.24
N ALA A 203 -19.53 6.46 5.14
CA ALA A 203 -18.94 6.99 6.35
C ALA A 203 -17.64 6.24 6.68
N ILE A 204 -16.70 6.96 7.31
CA ILE A 204 -15.51 6.38 7.92
C ILE A 204 -15.68 6.44 9.43
N LEU A 205 -15.63 5.29 10.08
CA LEU A 205 -15.86 5.15 11.52
C LEU A 205 -14.64 4.56 12.21
N LYS A 206 -14.23 5.17 13.32
CA LYS A 206 -13.33 4.50 14.26
C LYS A 206 -14.17 3.63 15.18
N LEU A 207 -13.88 2.32 15.18
CA LEU A 207 -14.60 1.31 15.96
C LEU A 207 -13.64 0.59 16.91
N SER A 208 -14.16 0.21 18.06
CA SER A 208 -13.56 -0.74 18.97
C SER A 208 -14.08 -2.15 18.68
N LYS A 209 -13.31 -3.18 19.01
CA LYS A 209 -13.75 -4.57 18.92
C LYS A 209 -15.06 -4.76 19.70
N GLY A 210 -16.05 -5.34 19.02
CA GLY A 210 -17.39 -5.57 19.56
C GLY A 210 -18.40 -4.48 19.23
N ASP A 211 -17.99 -3.33 18.71
CA ASP A 211 -18.93 -2.30 18.23
C ASP A 211 -19.83 -2.87 17.13
N GLU A 212 -21.11 -2.56 17.19
CA GLU A 212 -22.10 -2.95 16.19
C GLU A 212 -22.43 -1.79 15.25
N VAL A 213 -22.51 -2.06 13.95
CA VAL A 213 -22.89 -1.08 12.91
C VAL A 213 -23.97 -1.64 11.98
N TRP A 214 -24.99 -0.84 11.67
CA TRP A 214 -26.07 -1.24 10.76
C TRP A 214 -26.77 -0.07 10.09
N LEU A 215 -27.58 -0.36 9.07
CA LEU A 215 -28.53 0.57 8.49
C LEU A 215 -29.93 0.34 9.02
N GLN A 216 -30.67 1.42 9.25
CA GLN A 216 -32.03 1.39 9.75
C GLN A 216 -32.88 2.45 9.07
N VAL A 217 -34.07 2.07 8.60
CA VAL A 217 -35.06 3.04 8.13
C VAL A 217 -35.67 3.75 9.34
N VAL A 218 -35.70 5.08 9.31
CA VAL A 218 -36.15 5.92 10.42
C VAL A 218 -37.54 6.46 10.15
N GLY A 219 -38.45 6.26 11.11
CA GLY A 219 -39.81 6.76 11.05
C GLY A 219 -40.67 5.98 10.06
N ASN A 220 -41.38 6.70 9.19
CA ASN A 220 -42.35 6.16 8.24
C ASN A 220 -41.93 6.32 6.76
N LYS A 221 -40.77 6.93 6.49
CA LYS A 221 -40.22 7.11 5.14
C LYS A 221 -39.45 5.87 4.71
N ASN A 222 -40.19 4.86 4.24
CA ASN A 222 -39.65 3.56 3.84
C ASN A 222 -39.78 3.32 2.33
N GLY A 223 -38.93 4.00 1.56
CA GLY A 223 -38.76 3.79 0.12
C GLY A 223 -37.72 2.75 -0.28
N LEU A 224 -37.12 2.05 0.69
CA LEU A 224 -36.01 1.13 0.45
C LEU A 224 -36.49 -0.09 -0.34
N TYR A 225 -35.89 -0.32 -1.51
CA TYR A 225 -36.40 -1.26 -2.50
C TYR A 225 -35.31 -2.19 -3.07
N SER A 226 -35.69 -3.43 -3.38
CA SER A 226 -34.84 -4.40 -4.07
C SER A 226 -35.72 -5.50 -4.68
N ASP A 227 -35.43 -5.92 -5.91
CA ASP A 227 -36.11 -7.04 -6.57
C ASP A 227 -35.16 -7.84 -7.49
N SER A 228 -35.66 -8.36 -8.63
CA SER A 228 -34.84 -9.09 -9.60
C SER A 228 -33.89 -8.20 -10.38
N ASP A 229 -34.27 -6.95 -10.61
CA ASP A 229 -33.63 -6.03 -11.55
C ASP A 229 -33.02 -4.81 -10.84
N ASP A 230 -33.54 -4.49 -9.65
CA ASP A 230 -33.04 -3.40 -8.80
C ASP A 230 -32.38 -3.93 -7.52
N ASP A 231 -31.25 -3.31 -7.15
CA ASP A 231 -30.43 -3.71 -6.00
C ASP A 231 -30.38 -2.59 -4.96
N SER A 232 -30.44 -2.99 -3.68
CA SER A 232 -29.98 -2.16 -2.57
C SER A 232 -28.89 -2.91 -1.81
N THR A 233 -27.74 -2.28 -1.63
CA THR A 233 -26.52 -2.88 -1.10
C THR A 233 -25.98 -2.12 0.10
N PHE A 234 -25.30 -2.86 0.98
CA PHE A 234 -24.55 -2.33 2.11
C PHE A 234 -23.21 -3.04 2.22
N SER A 235 -22.15 -2.27 2.41
CA SER A 235 -20.78 -2.77 2.43
C SER A 235 -19.99 -2.11 3.54
N GLY A 236 -18.96 -2.80 3.99
CA GLY A 236 -17.92 -2.18 4.80
C GLY A 236 -16.68 -3.03 4.92
N PHE A 237 -15.56 -2.38 5.23
CA PHE A 237 -14.28 -3.03 5.40
C PHE A 237 -13.36 -2.27 6.37
N LEU A 238 -12.45 -3.00 7.01
CA LEU A 238 -11.37 -2.42 7.80
C LEU A 238 -10.34 -1.77 6.86
N ILE A 239 -10.05 -0.49 7.09
CA ILE A 239 -8.97 0.24 6.40
C ILE A 239 -7.64 0.03 7.16
N HIS A 240 -7.67 0.22 8.48
CA HIS A 240 -6.48 0.19 9.32
C HIS A 240 -6.82 -0.19 10.76
N GLY A 241 -6.07 -1.12 11.36
CA GLY A 241 -6.25 -1.57 12.76
C GLY A 241 -5.05 -2.36 13.27
#